data_AF-A0A162RS92-F1
#
_entry.id   AF-A0A162RS92-F1
#
_cell.length_a   1.000
_cell.length_b   1.000
_cell.length_c   1.000
_cell.angle_alpha   90.00
_cell.angle_beta   90.00
_cell.angle_gamma   90.00
#
_symmetry.space_group_name_H-M   'P 1'
#
loop_
_entity.id
_entity.type
_entity.pdbx_description
1 polymer ?
#
loop_
_entity_poly.entity_id
_entity_poly.type
_entity_poly.pdbx_seq_one_letter_code
_entity_poly.pdbx_strand_id
1 'polypeptide(L)'
;MDELWQFLAVMAALSTGSQAITQQMKKRIVFLHLQAKAKPNDSKWDELYEDALRKLNVQLLSGVNGTALAALAQVHPLQILKLTPSWTTWGPPWLGNTFDYISAGVLVAYGGPWFHDLLGILREYKVQLRNLPMAKQGK
;
A
#
# COMPACT_ATOMS: atom_id res chain seq x y z
N MET A 1 -9.84 17.09 7.41
CA MET A 1 -8.83 16.41 8.26
C MET A 1 -9.23 14.96 8.51
N ASP A 2 -10.45 14.68 8.99
CA ASP A 2 -10.93 13.32 9.27
C ASP A 2 -10.93 12.37 8.06
N GLU A 3 -11.24 12.86 6.86
CA GLU A 3 -11.20 12.10 5.60
C GLU A 3 -9.78 11.64 5.24
N LEU A 4 -8.79 12.53 5.41
CA LEU A 4 -7.38 12.20 5.17
C LEU A 4 -6.88 11.18 6.20
N TRP A 5 -7.35 11.27 7.45
CA TRP A 5 -7.05 10.29 8.49
C TRP A 5 -7.62 8.92 8.19
N GLN A 6 -8.89 8.88 7.78
CA GLN A 6 -9.57 7.65 7.41
C GLN A 6 -8.90 7.01 6.19
N PHE A 7 -8.54 7.81 5.19
CA PHE A 7 -7.78 7.35 4.03
C PHE A 7 -6.45 6.73 4.44
N LEU A 8 -5.63 7.43 5.23
CA LEU A 8 -4.33 6.94 5.68
C LEU A 8 -4.46 5.64 6.48
N ALA A 9 -5.43 5.54 7.38
CA ALA A 9 -5.65 4.35 8.18
C ALA A 9 -6.08 3.13 7.33
N VAL A 10 -7.01 3.33 6.40
CA VAL A 10 -7.49 2.28 5.49
C VAL A 10 -6.36 1.82 4.55
N MET A 11 -5.62 2.77 3.98
CA MET A 11 -4.51 2.45 3.07
C MET A 11 -3.34 1.77 3.77
N ALA A 12 -3.03 2.15 5.02
CA ALA A 12 -2.04 1.44 5.83
C ALA A 12 -2.47 0.00 6.14
N ALA A 13 -3.75 -0.21 6.50
CA ALA A 13 -4.29 -1.54 6.75
C ALA A 13 -4.26 -2.43 5.50
N LEU A 14 -4.67 -1.89 4.34
CA LEU A 14 -4.57 -2.57 3.05
C LEU A 14 -3.12 -2.89 2.69
N SER A 15 -2.20 -1.96 2.96
CA SER A 15 -0.77 -2.16 2.68
C SER A 15 -0.16 -3.26 3.55
N THR A 16 -0.41 -3.23 4.86
CA THR A 16 0.04 -4.29 5.78
C THR A 16 -0.54 -5.64 5.40
N GLY A 17 -1.86 -5.70 5.14
CA GLY A 17 -2.54 -6.92 4.76
C GLY A 17 -1.98 -7.50 3.45
N SER A 18 -1.80 -6.66 2.45
CA SER A 18 -1.21 -7.06 1.17
C SER A 18 0.23 -7.55 1.31
N GLN A 19 1.05 -6.88 2.13
CA GLN A 19 2.42 -7.31 2.38
C GLN A 19 2.46 -8.66 3.12
N ALA A 20 1.59 -8.87 4.11
CA ALA A 20 1.51 -10.14 4.82
C ALA A 20 1.11 -11.30 3.89
N ILE A 21 0.12 -11.08 3.02
CA ILE A 21 -0.28 -12.06 2.00
C ILE A 21 0.88 -12.32 1.04
N THR A 22 1.54 -11.28 0.55
CA THR A 22 2.70 -11.39 -0.35
C THR A 22 3.85 -12.18 0.29
N GLN A 23 4.13 -11.98 1.58
CA GLN A 23 5.13 -12.75 2.30
C GLN A 23 4.75 -14.24 2.44
N GLN A 24 3.48 -14.54 2.71
CA GLN A 24 3.00 -15.93 2.75
C GLN A 24 3.04 -16.58 1.36
N MET A 25 2.68 -15.85 0.31
CA MET A 25 2.74 -16.31 -1.08
C MET A 25 4.18 -16.53 -1.55
N LYS A 26 5.13 -15.67 -1.15
CA LYS A 26 6.56 -15.85 -1.46
C LYS A 26 7.10 -17.19 -0.95
N LYS A 27 6.61 -17.68 0.20
CA LYS A 27 6.96 -19.00 0.74
C LYS A 27 6.38 -20.17 -0.05
N ARG A 28 5.33 -19.94 -0.85
CA ARG A 28 4.56 -20.99 -1.55
C ARG A 28 4.72 -20.98 -3.08
N ILE A 29 5.03 -19.84 -3.68
CA ILE A 29 5.09 -19.67 -5.14
C ILE A 29 6.53 -19.84 -5.62
N VAL A 30 6.75 -20.93 -6.37
CA VAL A 30 8.04 -21.30 -6.96
C VAL A 30 8.49 -20.31 -8.04
N PHE A 31 7.61 -19.56 -8.69
CA PHE A 31 7.97 -18.52 -9.67
C PHE A 31 8.87 -17.42 -9.09
N LEU A 32 8.70 -17.08 -7.81
CA LEU A 32 9.60 -16.16 -7.09
C LEU A 32 10.95 -16.82 -6.72
N HIS A 33 10.99 -18.15 -6.66
CA HIS A 33 12.21 -18.95 -6.45
C HIS A 33 12.88 -19.36 -7.78
N LEU A 34 12.17 -19.32 -8.91
CA LEU A 34 12.69 -19.67 -10.24
C LEU A 34 13.70 -18.64 -10.75
N GLN A 35 13.59 -17.37 -10.34
CA GLN A 35 14.66 -16.38 -10.53
C GLN A 35 15.95 -16.74 -9.77
N ALA A 36 15.91 -17.58 -8.73
CA ALA A 36 17.12 -17.99 -8.00
C ALA A 36 17.85 -19.19 -8.64
N LYS A 37 17.30 -19.80 -9.70
CA LYS A 37 17.92 -20.94 -10.41
C LYS A 37 18.48 -20.59 -11.79
N ALA A 38 18.30 -19.36 -12.28
CA ALA A 38 19.10 -18.88 -13.39
C ALA A 38 20.56 -18.81 -12.88
N LYS A 39 21.45 -19.55 -13.53
CA LYS A 39 22.88 -19.61 -13.15
C LYS A 39 23.41 -18.18 -13.00
N PRO A 40 24.13 -17.85 -11.91
CA PRO A 40 24.82 -16.57 -11.83
C PRO A 40 25.85 -16.56 -12.96
N ASN A 41 25.66 -15.67 -13.93
CA ASN A 41 26.73 -15.26 -14.82
C ASN A 41 27.53 -14.21 -14.06
N ASP A 42 28.86 -14.25 -14.17
CA ASP A 42 29.85 -13.46 -13.38
C ASP A 42 29.77 -11.93 -13.52
N SER A 43 28.66 -11.37 -14.03
CA SER A 43 28.49 -9.94 -14.22
C SER A 43 27.75 -9.32 -13.02
N LYS A 44 28.41 -8.38 -12.34
CA LYS A 44 27.85 -7.54 -11.26
C LYS A 44 26.57 -6.79 -11.67
N TRP A 45 26.35 -6.64 -12.99
CA TRP A 45 25.16 -6.02 -13.56
C TRP A 45 23.95 -6.96 -13.57
N ASP A 46 24.17 -8.27 -13.72
CA ASP A 46 23.10 -9.27 -13.68
C ASP A 46 22.53 -9.42 -12.25
N GLU A 47 23.37 -9.36 -11.22
CA GLU A 47 22.90 -9.38 -9.81
C GLU A 47 22.02 -8.16 -9.48
N LEU A 48 22.41 -6.96 -9.94
CA LEU A 48 21.62 -5.73 -9.75
C LEU A 48 20.29 -5.79 -10.51
N TYR A 49 20.32 -6.37 -11.72
CA TYR A 49 19.13 -6.55 -12.54
C TYR A 49 18.15 -7.57 -11.93
N GLU A 50 18.64 -8.71 -11.45
CA GLU A 50 17.83 -9.71 -10.75
C GLU A 50 17.22 -9.17 -9.45
N ASP A 51 17.99 -8.41 -8.66
CA ASP A 51 17.48 -7.84 -7.41
C ASP A 51 16.45 -6.73 -7.67
N ALA A 52 16.62 -5.95 -8.74
CA ALA A 52 15.62 -4.99 -9.22
C ALA A 52 14.34 -5.69 -9.69
N LEU A 53 14.45 -6.74 -10.49
CA LEU A 53 13.31 -7.55 -10.94
C LEU A 53 12.60 -8.22 -9.77
N ARG A 54 13.34 -8.69 -8.76
CA ARG A 54 12.76 -9.30 -7.56
C ARG A 54 11.96 -8.26 -6.77
N LYS A 55 12.50 -7.05 -6.56
CA LYS A 55 11.78 -5.96 -5.89
C LYS A 55 10.53 -5.55 -6.67
N LEU A 56 10.63 -5.47 -7.99
CA LEU A 56 9.51 -5.14 -8.87
C LEU A 56 8.42 -6.22 -8.85
N ASN A 57 8.80 -7.50 -8.86
CA ASN A 57 7.87 -8.63 -8.73
C ASN A 57 7.14 -8.61 -7.38
N VAL A 58 7.86 -8.33 -6.28
CA VAL A 58 7.26 -8.23 -4.95
C VAL A 58 6.30 -7.05 -4.86
N GLN A 59 6.67 -5.89 -5.43
CA GLN A 59 5.79 -4.72 -5.50
C GLN A 59 4.55 -5.00 -6.34
N LEU A 60 4.70 -5.65 -7.50
CA LEU A 60 3.60 -6.04 -8.36
C LEU A 60 2.63 -6.99 -7.64
N LEU A 61 3.16 -8.03 -6.98
CA LEU A 61 2.36 -8.94 -6.15
C LEU A 61 1.64 -8.22 -5.03
N SER A 62 2.31 -7.27 -4.35
CA SER A 62 1.67 -6.45 -3.33
C SER A 62 0.61 -5.51 -3.91
N GLY A 63 0.81 -5.02 -5.13
CA GLY A 63 -0.19 -4.22 -5.83
C GLY A 63 -1.42 -5.03 -6.17
N VAL A 64 -1.24 -6.24 -6.73
CA VAL A 64 -2.33 -7.16 -7.06
C VAL A 64 -3.09 -7.58 -5.80
N ASN A 65 -2.38 -7.96 -4.73
CA ASN A 65 -3.01 -8.30 -3.45
C ASN A 65 -3.73 -7.10 -2.83
N GLY A 66 -3.18 -5.90 -2.97
CA GLY A 66 -3.81 -4.64 -2.53
C GLY A 66 -5.09 -4.34 -3.29
N THR A 67 -5.07 -4.47 -4.63
CA THR A 67 -6.26 -4.34 -5.49
C THR A 67 -7.33 -5.36 -5.11
N ALA A 68 -6.95 -6.62 -4.92
CA ALA A 68 -7.88 -7.68 -4.55
C ALA A 68 -8.52 -7.43 -3.17
N LEU A 69 -7.72 -7.03 -2.18
CA LEU A 69 -8.23 -6.66 -0.86
C LEU A 69 -9.16 -5.44 -0.92
N ALA A 70 -8.81 -4.42 -1.69
CA ALA A 70 -9.65 -3.24 -1.88
C ALA A 70 -10.98 -3.60 -2.54
N ALA A 71 -10.97 -4.47 -3.56
CA ALA A 71 -12.17 -4.94 -4.21
C ALA A 71 -13.07 -5.77 -3.27
N LEU A 72 -12.48 -6.67 -2.47
CA LEU A 72 -13.20 -7.49 -1.49
C LEU A 72 -13.82 -6.64 -0.37
N ALA A 73 -13.10 -5.62 0.08
CA ALA A 73 -13.56 -4.71 1.11
C ALA A 73 -14.41 -3.54 0.57
N GLN A 74 -14.64 -3.49 -0.76
CA GLN A 74 -15.32 -2.39 -1.46
C GLN A 74 -14.74 -1.01 -1.08
N VAL A 75 -13.42 -0.93 -0.96
CA VAL A 75 -12.71 0.30 -0.60
C VAL A 75 -12.41 1.11 -1.85
N HIS A 76 -12.93 2.33 -1.89
CA HIS A 76 -12.69 3.31 -2.94
C HIS A 76 -11.83 4.46 -2.41
N PRO A 77 -10.49 4.38 -2.50
CA PRO A 77 -9.58 5.31 -1.82
C PRO A 77 -9.82 6.78 -2.22
N LEU A 78 -10.11 7.02 -3.49
CA LEU A 78 -10.33 8.37 -4.01
C LEU A 78 -11.66 8.95 -3.52
N GLN A 79 -12.68 8.12 -3.35
CA GLN A 79 -13.96 8.53 -2.78
C GLN A 79 -13.83 8.90 -1.29
N ILE A 80 -12.96 8.21 -0.54
CA ILE A 80 -12.66 8.56 0.87
C ILE A 80 -12.08 9.98 0.94
N LEU A 81 -11.27 10.38 -0.04
CA LEU A 81 -10.72 11.73 -0.16
C LEU A 81 -11.69 12.74 -0.81
N LYS A 82 -12.96 12.35 -1.04
CA LYS A 82 -13.97 13.14 -1.78
C LYS A 82 -13.49 13.60 -3.16
N LEU A 83 -12.53 12.90 -3.75
CA LEU A 83 -12.11 13.11 -5.11
C LEU A 83 -13.09 12.36 -6.02
N THR A 84 -13.57 13.04 -7.05
CA THR A 84 -14.33 12.43 -8.15
C THR A 84 -13.39 12.18 -9.32
N PRO A 85 -12.82 10.97 -9.45
CA PRO A 85 -11.93 10.66 -10.56
C PRO A 85 -12.64 10.78 -11.91
N SER A 86 -11.91 11.14 -12.96
CA SER A 86 -12.48 11.28 -14.31
C SER A 86 -13.05 9.98 -14.88
N TRP A 87 -12.67 8.82 -14.33
CA TRP A 87 -13.19 7.51 -14.73
C TRP A 87 -14.49 7.11 -14.04
N THR A 88 -15.00 7.86 -13.05
CA THR A 88 -16.30 7.57 -12.43
C THR A 88 -17.48 7.90 -13.36
N THR A 89 -17.25 8.72 -14.38
CA THR A 89 -18.25 9.08 -15.40
C THR A 89 -18.20 8.14 -16.61
N TRP A 90 -17.29 7.17 -16.64
CA TRP A 90 -17.20 6.20 -17.72
C TRP A 90 -18.35 5.20 -17.60
N GLY A 91 -19.15 5.07 -18.66
CA GLY A 91 -20.09 3.95 -18.79
C GLY A 91 -19.35 2.73 -19.35
N PRO A 92 -19.58 1.50 -18.86
CA PRO A 92 -20.37 1.07 -17.69
C PRO A 92 -19.68 1.21 -16.30
N PRO A 93 -20.45 1.24 -15.18
CA PRO A 93 -19.94 1.56 -13.82
C PRO A 93 -18.84 0.64 -13.28
N TRP A 94 -18.80 -0.60 -13.74
CA TRP A 94 -17.79 -1.57 -13.32
C TRP A 94 -16.37 -1.17 -13.77
N LEU A 95 -16.23 -0.43 -14.88
CA LEU A 95 -14.94 0.11 -15.31
C LEU A 95 -14.41 1.11 -14.29
N GLY A 96 -15.23 2.08 -13.88
CA GLY A 96 -14.85 3.07 -12.87
C GLY A 96 -14.42 2.41 -11.56
N ASN A 97 -15.19 1.42 -11.09
CA ASN A 97 -14.85 0.66 -9.88
C ASN A 97 -13.54 -0.13 -10.03
N THR A 98 -13.30 -0.73 -11.19
CA THR A 98 -12.06 -1.48 -11.44
C THR A 98 -10.84 -0.57 -11.41
N PHE A 99 -10.93 0.62 -12.04
CA PHE A 99 -9.86 1.61 -11.99
C PHE A 99 -9.62 2.16 -10.58
N ASP A 100 -10.68 2.36 -9.79
CA ASP A 100 -10.55 2.71 -8.37
C ASP A 100 -9.80 1.63 -7.58
N TYR A 101 -10.15 0.35 -7.74
CA TYR A 101 -9.44 -0.73 -7.05
C TYR A 101 -8.00 -0.89 -7.51
N ILE A 102 -7.71 -0.71 -8.81
CA ILE A 102 -6.35 -0.70 -9.33
C ILE A 102 -5.55 0.45 -8.72
N SER A 103 -6.16 1.63 -8.60
CA SER A 103 -5.50 2.78 -7.96
C SER A 103 -5.17 2.48 -6.49
N ALA A 104 -6.05 1.76 -5.78
CA ALA A 104 -5.78 1.28 -4.43
C ALA A 104 -4.56 0.34 -4.39
N GLY A 105 -4.46 -0.60 -5.33
CA GLY A 105 -3.30 -1.49 -5.45
C GLY A 105 -2.00 -0.76 -5.73
N VAL A 106 -2.01 0.23 -6.64
CA VAL A 106 -0.84 1.07 -6.92
C VAL A 106 -0.43 1.85 -5.68
N LEU A 107 -1.38 2.46 -4.98
CA LEU A 107 -1.11 3.16 -3.72
C LEU A 107 -0.57 2.22 -2.65
N VAL A 108 -1.05 0.98 -2.57
CA VAL A 108 -0.52 -0.03 -1.63
C VAL A 108 0.92 -0.42 -1.98
N ALA A 109 1.23 -0.62 -3.26
CA ALA A 109 2.54 -1.05 -3.72
C ALA A 109 3.63 0.03 -3.53
N TYR A 110 3.30 1.30 -3.80
CA TYR A 110 4.25 2.42 -3.73
C TYR A 110 4.14 3.25 -2.46
N GLY A 111 2.93 3.45 -1.95
CA GLY A 111 2.64 4.29 -0.79
C GLY A 111 2.77 3.60 0.56
N GLY A 112 2.95 2.27 0.60
CA GLY A 112 3.04 1.49 1.83
C GLY A 112 3.98 2.08 2.90
N PRO A 113 5.28 2.30 2.58
CA PRO A 113 6.22 2.92 3.53
C PRO A 113 5.75 4.29 4.01
N TRP A 114 5.21 5.11 3.11
CA TRP A 114 4.77 6.47 3.40
C TRP A 114 3.55 6.51 4.33
N PHE A 115 2.59 5.59 4.15
CA PHE A 115 1.43 5.47 5.04
C PHE A 115 1.82 5.04 6.45
N HIS A 116 2.77 4.12 6.57
CA HIS A 116 3.26 3.64 7.85
C HIS A 116 4.06 4.71 8.60
N ASP A 117 4.96 5.42 7.91
CA ASP A 117 5.79 6.46 8.52
C ASP A 117 4.96 7.65 9.00
N LEU A 118 3.98 8.10 8.21
CA LEU A 118 3.06 9.16 8.61
C LEU A 118 2.26 8.76 9.86
N LEU A 119 1.65 7.57 9.87
CA LEU A 119 0.90 7.11 11.05
C LEU A 119 1.79 6.97 12.29
N GLY A 120 3.06 6.59 12.11
CA GLY A 120 4.07 6.53 13.17
C GLY A 120 4.34 7.90 13.79
N ILE A 121 4.71 8.88 12.97
CA ILE A 121 4.95 10.28 13.37
C ILE A 121 3.74 10.84 14.13
N LEU A 122 2.54 10.51 13.67
CA LEU A 122 1.30 11.01 14.26
C LEU A 122 0.92 10.33 15.56
N ARG A 123 1.21 9.04 15.70
CA ARG A 123 1.07 8.36 16.98
C ARG A 123 2.01 8.96 18.01
N GLU A 124 3.25 9.24 17.63
CA GLU A 124 4.22 9.93 18.48
C GLU A 124 3.75 11.34 18.85
N TYR A 125 3.26 12.11 17.88
CA TYR A 125 2.72 13.45 18.12
C TYR A 125 1.51 13.43 19.06
N LYS A 126 0.60 12.47 18.91
CA LYS A 126 -0.56 12.31 19.81
C LYS A 126 -0.14 11.90 21.22
N VAL A 127 0.90 11.07 21.36
CA VAL A 127 1.49 10.71 22.66
C VAL A 127 2.13 11.93 23.30
N GLN A 128 2.86 12.74 22.54
CA GLN A 128 3.44 14.00 23.02
C GLN A 128 2.35 14.97 23.49
N LEU A 129 1.27 15.15 22.73
CA LEU A 129 0.12 15.98 23.12
C LEU A 129 -0.56 15.48 24.40
N ARG A 130 -0.70 14.17 24.58
CA ARG A 130 -1.28 13.58 25.80
C ARG A 130 -0.37 13.74 27.02
N ASN A 131 0.94 13.81 26.79
CA ASN A 131 1.95 13.99 27.84
C ASN A 131 2.30 15.46 28.10
N LEU A 132 1.75 16.40 27.32
CA LEU A 132 1.83 17.81 27.68
C LEU A 132 1.08 18.00 29.00
N PRO A 133 1.70 18.61 30.01
CA PRO A 133 0.99 18.95 31.22
C PRO A 133 -0.18 19.85 30.79
N MET A 134 -1.42 19.42 31.09
CA MET A 134 -2.59 20.28 31.02
C MET A 134 -2.21 21.54 31.77
N ALA A 135 -1.92 22.61 31.02
CA ALA A 135 -1.66 23.90 31.60
C ALA A 135 -2.91 24.18 32.43
N LYS A 136 -2.75 24.12 33.75
CA LYS A 136 -3.77 24.54 34.71
C LYS A 136 -4.30 25.85 34.15
N GLN A 137 -5.56 25.85 33.74
CA GLN A 137 -6.30 27.09 33.54
C GLN A 137 -6.26 27.77 34.91
N GLY A 138 -5.29 28.66 35.05
CA GLY A 138 -5.03 29.43 36.24
C GLY A 138 -5.82 30.71 36.13
N LYS A 139 -6.87 30.76 36.96
CA LYS A 139 -7.66 31.91 37.39
C LYS A 139 -8.69 32.46 36.41
#